data_AF-A0A9X2Y6L5-F1
#
_entry.id   AF-A0A9X2Y6L5-F1
#
_cell.length_a   1.000
_cell.length_b   1.000
_cell.length_c   1.000
_cell.angle_alpha   90.00
_cell.angle_beta   90.00
_cell.angle_gamma   90.00
#
_symmetry.space_group_name_H-M   'P 1'
#
loop_
_entity.id
_entity.type
_entity.pdbx_description
1 polymer ?
#
loop_
_entity_poly.entity_id
_entity_poly.type
_entity_poly.pdbx_seq_one_letter_code
_entity_poly.pdbx_strand_id
1 'polypeptide(L)'
;MTATAPVETETGPRGPAALLARYEDIHPVYRLIIRWTFIAALTVVAFWDSLASLAETSRAGGIGAYVWTVPAAAILVAIGVARRNRTELPIHDRQTDIIVGTMGLVLALLLQGVLLQRYALFFHLLRLDFVAMWLFIVSCCIVLFGLRPVIRFAWVWFMLLLAFSLPYYLAVILFGGGKFAAGAVTLLIAGLGTGIATGRTQRRGAIGSAAAWIVGFGVLFVVGVFFPDAPIQVYQQVPALTAICVVGTVMYLRSRRGAPKRILERSVEPLAAKQVWSGVPLVIVVALVLSFFPLPAVTTTAPISRSTPGFLEPGQPLAAPTGWSTTAVQTYEQVQRLYGDDAVLVRQTMTADVGNIRWDKASRPRTLVVDSIVSERPFAFGVYPGRVLYGLTAARLSTLRPVDLGMGVTGQLLSVVDDDLLVTWNSLQFAWGSDDIAQRVTIFAVDNHEPDAPFPVPSGNLFPTLRTLLTLLFRGNAVLDQRTPTFKDGELLTVFGRALVGAQFAATGAQR
;
A
#
# COMPACT_ATOMS: atom_id res chain seq x y z
N MET A 1 9.99 43.58 73.70
CA MET A 1 10.29 42.34 72.95
C MET A 1 9.17 42.11 71.96
N THR A 2 9.35 42.62 70.75
CA THR A 2 8.40 42.51 69.64
C THR A 2 8.71 41.22 68.88
N ALA A 3 7.82 40.23 68.96
CA ALA A 3 7.94 39.00 68.19
C ALA A 3 7.46 39.28 66.75
N THR A 4 8.41 39.36 65.83
CA THR A 4 8.18 39.35 64.38
C THR A 4 7.65 37.97 63.96
N ALA A 5 6.42 37.93 63.43
CA ALA A 5 5.89 36.75 62.74
C ALA A 5 6.76 36.46 61.49
N PRO A 6 6.99 35.18 61.13
CA PRO A 6 7.74 34.86 59.94
C PRO A 6 6.90 35.20 58.71
N VAL A 7 7.50 35.94 57.78
CA VAL A 7 6.98 36.11 56.42
C VAL A 7 6.98 34.75 55.76
N GLU A 8 5.80 34.18 55.52
CA GLU A 8 5.64 33.06 54.60
C GLU A 8 6.09 33.54 53.22
N THR A 9 7.32 33.18 52.85
CA THR A 9 7.77 33.26 51.46
C THR A 9 6.89 32.31 50.65
N GLU A 10 5.97 32.86 49.85
CA GLU A 10 5.32 32.15 48.76
C GLU A 10 6.41 31.54 47.87
N THR A 11 6.71 30.27 48.11
CA THR A 11 7.54 29.48 47.23
C THR A 11 6.67 29.14 46.02
N GLY A 12 6.68 30.03 45.03
CA GLY A 12 6.09 29.76 43.72
C GLY A 12 6.53 28.37 43.21
N PRO A 13 5.65 27.62 42.53
CA PRO A 13 5.91 26.22 42.21
C PRO A 13 7.25 26.09 41.47
N ARG A 14 8.15 25.25 42.00
CA ARG A 14 9.44 24.92 41.36
C ARG A 14 9.34 23.52 40.72
N GLY A 15 9.83 23.37 39.49
CA GLY A 15 9.87 22.08 38.77
C GLY A 15 8.74 21.87 37.75
N PRO A 16 8.37 20.62 37.38
CA PRO A 16 7.39 20.32 36.33
C PRO A 16 6.01 20.95 36.57
N ALA A 17 5.64 21.22 37.83
CA ALA A 17 4.43 21.96 38.19
C ALA A 17 4.41 23.42 37.68
N ALA A 18 5.57 24.08 37.60
CA ALA A 18 5.70 25.43 37.06
C ALA A 18 5.48 25.48 35.53
N LEU A 19 5.96 24.44 34.83
CA LEU A 19 5.76 24.28 33.40
C LEU A 19 4.30 23.97 33.06
N LEU A 20 3.62 23.18 33.89
CA LEU A 20 2.19 22.91 33.78
C LEU A 20 1.36 24.17 33.96
N ALA A 21 1.65 24.98 34.98
CA ALA A 21 0.97 26.25 35.22
C ALA A 21 1.15 27.22 34.03
N ARG A 22 2.39 27.40 33.55
CA ARG A 22 2.68 28.21 32.35
C ARG A 22 1.98 27.68 31.09
N TYR A 23 1.82 26.36 30.95
CA TYR A 23 1.11 25.76 29.82
C TYR A 23 -0.40 25.98 29.90
N GLU A 24 -1.00 25.98 31.08
CA GLU A 24 -2.43 26.21 31.28
C GLU A 24 -2.83 27.66 30.96
N ASP A 25 -1.94 28.62 31.19
CA ASP A 25 -2.11 30.05 30.89
C ASP A 25 -2.05 30.37 29.38
N ILE A 26 -1.59 29.43 28.56
CA ILE A 26 -1.51 29.61 27.10
C ILE A 26 -2.91 29.59 26.47
N HIS A 27 -3.14 30.49 25.51
CA HIS A 27 -4.39 30.56 24.74
C HIS A 27 -4.76 29.17 24.17
N PRO A 28 -6.03 28.72 24.27
CA PRO A 28 -6.47 27.36 23.89
C PRO A 28 -6.04 26.91 22.49
N VAL A 29 -5.97 27.85 21.55
CA VAL A 29 -5.52 27.60 20.17
C VAL A 29 -4.09 27.10 20.11
N TYR A 30 -3.15 27.72 20.84
CA TYR A 30 -1.76 27.28 20.84
C TYR A 30 -1.60 25.92 21.50
N ARG A 31 -2.35 25.63 22.57
CA ARG A 31 -2.38 24.30 23.19
C ARG A 31 -2.84 23.22 22.21
N LEU A 32 -3.86 23.52 21.39
CA LEU A 32 -4.34 22.64 20.33
C LEU A 32 -3.24 22.42 19.27
N ILE A 33 -2.60 23.49 18.79
CA ILE A 33 -1.52 23.42 17.80
C ILE A 33 -0.36 22.58 18.31
N ILE A 34 0.07 22.79 19.56
CA ILE A 34 1.16 22.03 20.18
C ILE A 34 0.83 20.54 20.20
N ARG A 35 -0.38 20.15 20.62
CA ARG A 35 -0.78 18.73 20.66
C ARG A 35 -0.82 18.10 19.28
N TRP A 36 -1.37 18.78 18.28
CA TRP A 36 -1.38 18.27 16.91
C TRP A 36 0.03 18.16 16.32
N THR A 37 0.87 19.15 16.56
CA THR A 37 2.27 19.14 16.11
C THR A 37 3.04 18.02 16.77
N PHE A 38 2.81 17.79 18.06
CA PHE A 38 3.41 16.68 18.81
C PHE A 38 3.00 15.32 18.25
N ILE A 39 1.71 15.10 17.98
CA ILE A 39 1.23 13.86 17.34
C ILE A 39 1.86 13.70 15.97
N ALA A 40 1.85 14.73 15.13
CA ALA A 40 2.41 14.68 13.79
C ALA A 40 3.91 14.34 13.81
N ALA A 41 4.69 14.97 14.71
CA ALA A 41 6.10 14.69 14.87
C ALA A 41 6.35 13.24 15.29
N LEU A 42 5.59 12.73 16.28
CA LEU A 42 5.72 11.33 16.71
C LEU A 42 5.29 10.34 15.64
N THR A 43 4.25 10.65 14.84
CA THR A 43 3.86 9.83 13.70
C THR A 43 4.98 9.75 12.67
N VAL A 44 5.61 10.88 12.33
CA VAL A 44 6.73 10.91 11.37
C VAL A 44 7.90 10.09 11.89
N VAL A 45 8.25 10.20 13.18
CA VAL A 45 9.33 9.40 13.79
C VAL A 45 8.98 7.91 13.82
N ALA A 46 7.78 7.55 14.26
CA ALA A 46 7.35 6.16 14.40
C ALA A 46 7.18 5.43 13.06
N PHE A 47 6.82 6.15 11.99
CA PHE A 47 6.50 5.59 10.67
C PHE A 47 7.38 6.15 9.55
N TRP A 48 8.58 6.63 9.88
CA TRP A 48 9.49 7.25 8.91
C TRP A 48 9.72 6.37 7.69
N ASP A 49 10.05 5.10 7.89
CA ASP A 49 10.30 4.15 6.80
C ASP A 49 9.04 3.90 5.95
N SER A 50 7.86 3.88 6.59
CA SER A 50 6.58 3.69 5.88
C SER A 50 6.25 4.89 4.98
N LEU A 51 6.53 6.10 5.46
CA LEU A 51 6.37 7.34 4.71
C LEU A 51 7.41 7.46 3.58
N ALA A 52 8.67 7.07 3.84
CA ALA A 52 9.71 7.02 2.82
C ALA A 52 9.35 6.02 1.71
N SER A 53 8.89 4.82 2.07
CA SER A 53 8.41 3.81 1.13
C SER A 53 7.19 4.30 0.33
N LEU A 54 6.28 5.05 0.96
CA LEU A 54 5.16 5.68 0.25
C LEU A 54 5.64 6.74 -0.75
N ALA A 55 6.62 7.56 -0.37
CA ALA A 55 7.19 8.58 -1.25
C ALA A 55 7.89 7.94 -2.46
N GLU A 56 8.64 6.85 -2.25
CA GLU A 56 9.26 6.07 -3.33
C GLU A 56 8.21 5.43 -4.24
N THR A 57 7.20 4.78 -3.67
CA THR A 57 6.04 4.23 -4.41
C THR A 57 5.37 5.30 -5.26
N SER A 58 5.26 6.52 -4.71
CA SER A 58 4.65 7.65 -5.41
C SER A 58 5.56 8.18 -6.52
N ARG A 59 6.88 8.22 -6.34
CA ARG A 59 7.81 8.64 -7.41
C ARG A 59 7.83 7.65 -8.56
N ALA A 60 7.78 6.35 -8.26
CA ALA A 60 7.76 5.26 -9.24
C ALA A 60 6.40 5.06 -9.95
N GLY A 61 5.49 6.03 -9.89
CA GLY A 61 4.19 5.95 -10.57
C GLY A 61 3.25 4.86 -10.04
N GLY A 62 3.46 4.39 -8.80
CA GLY A 62 2.64 3.36 -8.18
C GLY A 62 1.21 3.83 -7.92
N ILE A 63 0.24 2.92 -8.11
CA ILE A 63 -1.19 3.18 -7.86
C ILE A 63 -1.45 3.53 -6.38
N GLY A 64 -0.55 3.15 -5.46
CA GLY A 64 -0.59 3.51 -4.03
C GLY A 64 -0.44 5.01 -3.72
N ALA A 65 -0.09 5.86 -4.70
CA ALA A 65 0.07 7.30 -4.48
C ALA A 65 -1.23 8.02 -4.03
N TYR A 66 -2.40 7.41 -4.22
CA TYR A 66 -3.66 7.94 -3.73
C TYR A 66 -3.69 8.14 -2.21
N VAL A 67 -2.84 7.46 -1.44
CA VAL A 67 -2.80 7.59 0.04
C VAL A 67 -2.56 9.04 0.46
N TRP A 68 -1.85 9.85 -0.34
CA TRP A 68 -1.68 11.29 -0.10
C TRP A 68 -2.98 12.09 -0.20
N THR A 69 -3.96 11.64 -0.98
CA THR A 69 -5.28 12.28 -1.08
C THR A 69 -6.07 12.16 0.22
N VAL A 70 -5.92 11.05 0.93
CA VAL A 70 -6.72 10.70 2.10
C VAL A 70 -6.57 11.72 3.24
N PRO A 71 -5.36 12.08 3.71
CA PRO A 71 -5.20 13.09 4.77
C PRO A 71 -5.62 14.49 4.30
N ALA A 72 -5.32 14.87 3.06
CA ALA A 72 -5.74 16.17 2.51
C ALA A 72 -7.27 16.29 2.46
N ALA A 73 -7.94 15.26 1.96
CA ALA A 73 -9.39 15.18 1.93
C ALA A 73 -9.97 15.15 3.35
N ALA A 74 -9.39 14.38 4.28
CA ALA A 74 -9.85 14.32 5.66
C ALA A 74 -9.77 15.68 6.37
N ILE A 75 -8.72 16.49 6.14
CA ILE A 75 -8.61 17.85 6.67
C ILE A 75 -9.75 18.73 6.15
N LEU A 76 -10.00 18.73 4.84
CA LEU A 76 -11.09 19.48 4.22
C LEU A 76 -12.46 19.08 4.79
N VAL A 77 -12.67 17.78 4.98
CA VAL A 77 -13.91 17.22 5.54
C VAL A 77 -14.04 17.56 7.02
N ALA A 78 -12.95 17.50 7.79
CA ALA A 78 -12.93 17.89 9.20
C ALA A 78 -13.35 19.34 9.40
N ILE A 79 -12.95 20.26 8.50
CA ILE A 79 -13.42 21.66 8.52
C ILE A 79 -14.94 21.73 8.38
N GLY A 80 -15.53 20.92 7.49
CA GLY A 80 -16.98 20.81 7.31
C GLY A 80 -17.69 20.25 8.55
N VAL A 81 -17.18 19.16 9.11
CA VAL A 81 -17.72 18.49 10.31
C VAL A 81 -17.62 19.39 11.53
N ALA A 82 -16.49 20.09 11.71
CA ALA A 82 -16.30 21.02 12.81
C ALA A 82 -17.47 22.01 12.86
N ARG A 83 -17.90 22.57 11.73
CA ARG A 83 -18.98 23.58 11.63
C ARG A 83 -20.40 23.08 11.95
N ARG A 84 -20.56 21.89 12.54
CA ARG A 84 -21.84 21.36 13.04
C ARG A 84 -22.02 21.76 14.51
N ASN A 85 -23.22 22.23 14.86
CA ASN A 85 -23.56 22.51 16.25
C ASN A 85 -23.92 21.18 16.93
N ARG A 86 -23.29 20.89 18.06
CA ARG A 86 -23.65 19.78 18.96
C ARG A 86 -23.55 20.31 20.40
N THR A 87 -24.58 20.06 21.18
CA THR A 87 -24.60 20.30 22.63
C THR A 87 -24.12 19.03 23.31
N GLU A 88 -23.01 19.11 24.05
CA GLU A 88 -22.44 17.95 24.74
C GLU A 88 -22.61 18.10 26.26
N LEU A 89 -22.95 16.98 26.91
CA LEU A 89 -22.99 16.90 28.38
C LEU A 89 -21.54 16.88 28.93
N PRO A 90 -21.23 17.66 29.97
CA PRO A 90 -19.89 17.78 30.54
C PRO A 90 -19.57 16.57 31.43
N ILE A 91 -19.40 15.39 30.84
CA ILE A 91 -18.96 14.17 31.52
C ILE A 91 -17.62 13.73 30.90
N HIS A 92 -16.58 13.72 31.74
CA HIS A 92 -15.21 13.38 31.37
C HIS A 92 -14.72 12.21 32.24
N ASP A 93 -14.54 11.03 31.66
CA ASP A 93 -13.91 9.88 32.31
C ASP A 93 -12.53 9.62 31.70
N ARG A 94 -11.50 10.05 32.42
CA ARG A 94 -10.11 9.97 31.97
C ARG A 94 -9.55 8.56 32.01
N GLN A 95 -10.06 7.68 32.89
CA GLN A 95 -9.56 6.32 32.98
C GLN A 95 -9.93 5.53 31.74
N THR A 96 -11.19 5.64 31.32
CA THR A 96 -11.67 5.03 30.08
C THR A 96 -10.88 5.52 28.86
N ASP A 97 -10.60 6.82 28.75
CA ASP A 97 -9.79 7.39 27.66
C ASP A 97 -8.40 6.73 27.58
N ILE A 98 -7.72 6.57 28.72
CA ILE A 98 -6.38 5.99 28.78
C ILE A 98 -6.44 4.49 28.42
N ILE A 99 -7.42 3.74 28.93
CA ILE A 99 -7.57 2.31 28.62
C ILE A 99 -7.76 2.11 27.11
N VAL A 100 -8.74 2.82 26.52
CA VAL A 100 -9.05 2.70 25.09
C VAL A 100 -7.88 3.13 24.22
N GLY A 101 -7.23 4.25 24.57
CA GLY A 101 -6.03 4.72 23.88
C GLY A 101 -4.87 3.73 23.97
N THR A 102 -4.64 3.13 25.14
CA THR A 102 -3.57 2.13 25.34
C THR A 102 -3.84 0.87 24.53
N MET A 103 -5.08 0.36 24.52
CA MET A 103 -5.46 -0.80 23.70
C MET A 103 -5.20 -0.55 22.21
N GLY A 104 -5.55 0.63 21.70
CA GLY A 104 -5.29 0.99 20.31
C GLY A 104 -3.80 1.14 19.97
N LEU A 105 -2.99 1.69 20.89
CA LEU A 105 -1.53 1.75 20.76
C LEU A 105 -0.89 0.36 20.74
N VAL A 106 -1.32 -0.55 21.63
CA VAL A 106 -0.87 -1.95 21.63
C VAL A 106 -1.26 -2.64 20.32
N LEU A 107 -2.46 -2.41 19.81
CA LEU A 107 -2.88 -2.97 18.52
C LEU A 107 -2.01 -2.44 17.36
N ALA A 108 -1.66 -1.15 17.37
CA ALA A 108 -0.73 -0.58 16.38
C ALA A 108 0.64 -1.26 16.43
N LEU A 109 1.19 -1.52 17.63
CA LEU A 109 2.43 -2.28 17.81
C LEU A 109 2.32 -3.71 17.27
N LEU A 110 1.22 -4.41 17.54
CA LEU A 110 1.01 -5.78 17.05
C LEU A 110 0.88 -5.84 15.53
N LEU A 111 0.20 -4.86 14.92
CA LEU A 111 0.12 -4.77 13.46
C LEU A 111 1.49 -4.53 12.84
N GLN A 112 2.24 -3.55 13.34
CA GLN A 112 3.55 -3.18 12.77
C GLN A 112 4.63 -4.23 13.06
N GLY A 113 4.75 -4.69 14.31
CA GLY A 113 5.84 -5.55 14.75
C GLY A 113 5.64 -7.04 14.44
N VAL A 114 4.39 -7.52 14.41
CA VAL A 114 4.09 -8.95 14.24
C VAL A 114 3.41 -9.24 12.91
N LEU A 115 2.30 -8.56 12.63
CA LEU A 115 1.47 -8.90 11.46
C LEU A 115 2.15 -8.52 10.14
N LEU A 116 2.86 -7.40 10.13
CA LEU A 116 3.53 -6.89 8.94
C LEU A 116 4.66 -7.83 8.48
N GLN A 117 5.51 -8.30 9.41
CA GLN A 117 6.57 -9.28 9.12
C GLN A 117 5.99 -10.61 8.61
N ARG A 118 4.85 -11.04 9.16
CA ARG A 118 4.14 -12.23 8.71
C ARG A 118 3.65 -12.15 7.26
N TYR A 119 3.41 -10.95 6.74
CA TYR A 119 2.98 -10.71 5.36
C TYR A 119 4.02 -9.98 4.51
N ALA A 120 5.31 -10.16 4.79
CA ALA A 120 6.41 -9.49 4.08
C ALA A 120 6.27 -9.53 2.55
N LEU A 121 5.96 -10.70 1.98
CA LEU A 121 5.78 -10.90 0.53
C LEU A 121 4.57 -10.15 -0.07
N PHE A 122 3.61 -9.74 0.77
CA PHE A 122 2.42 -8.98 0.37
C PHE A 122 2.43 -7.56 0.93
N PHE A 123 3.58 -7.08 1.38
CA PHE A 123 3.72 -5.79 2.04
C PHE A 123 3.11 -4.65 1.20
N HIS A 124 3.51 -4.54 -0.07
CA HIS A 124 3.02 -3.49 -0.96
C HIS A 124 1.53 -3.62 -1.33
N LEU A 125 0.98 -4.84 -1.27
CA LEU A 125 -0.42 -5.11 -1.57
C LEU A 125 -1.34 -4.76 -0.38
N LEU A 126 -0.97 -5.18 0.84
CA LEU A 126 -1.79 -4.98 2.03
C LEU A 126 -1.58 -3.61 2.67
N ARG A 127 -0.32 -3.13 2.71
CA ARG A 127 0.08 -1.89 3.39
C ARG A 127 -0.53 -1.76 4.80
N LEU A 128 -0.32 -2.80 5.62
CA LEU A 128 -0.81 -2.84 7.01
C LEU A 128 -0.15 -1.77 7.89
N ASP A 129 1.01 -1.26 7.47
CA ASP A 129 1.69 -0.09 8.04
C ASP A 129 0.76 1.13 8.14
N PHE A 130 -0.07 1.40 7.12
CA PHE A 130 -0.99 2.53 7.16
C PHE A 130 -2.16 2.31 8.12
N VAL A 131 -2.59 1.07 8.33
CA VAL A 131 -3.62 0.73 9.33
C VAL A 131 -3.04 0.90 10.74
N ALA A 132 -1.80 0.46 10.95
CA ALA A 132 -1.07 0.68 12.20
C ALA A 132 -0.88 2.18 12.48
N MET A 133 -0.49 2.97 11.47
CA MET A 133 -0.35 4.42 11.56
C MET A 133 -1.68 5.11 11.89
N TRP A 134 -2.77 4.70 11.24
CA TRP A 134 -4.11 5.19 11.54
C TRP A 134 -4.51 4.91 13.00
N LEU A 135 -4.34 3.67 13.47
CA LEU A 135 -4.61 3.30 14.86
C LEU A 135 -3.75 4.11 15.83
N PHE A 136 -2.46 4.27 15.52
CA PHE A 136 -1.55 5.07 16.34
C PHE A 136 -2.04 6.50 16.46
N ILE A 137 -2.35 7.18 15.35
CA ILE A 137 -2.82 8.58 15.36
C ILE A 137 -4.13 8.70 16.14
N VAL A 138 -5.12 7.85 15.87
CA VAL A 138 -6.42 7.87 16.57
C VAL A 138 -6.22 7.66 18.06
N SER A 139 -5.38 6.71 18.45
CA SER A 139 -5.10 6.39 19.85
C SER A 139 -4.36 7.52 20.55
N CYS A 140 -3.37 8.15 19.89
CA CYS A 140 -2.71 9.36 20.38
C CYS A 140 -3.72 10.48 20.59
N CYS A 141 -4.67 10.67 19.67
CA CYS A 141 -5.72 11.65 19.82
C CYS A 141 -6.64 11.33 21.01
N ILE A 142 -7.00 10.06 21.25
CA ILE A 142 -7.80 9.66 22.42
C ILE A 142 -7.03 9.93 23.71
N VAL A 143 -5.74 9.59 23.77
CA VAL A 143 -4.90 9.84 24.95
C VAL A 143 -4.72 11.33 25.19
N LEU A 144 -4.53 12.17 24.17
CA LEU A 144 -4.19 13.59 24.35
C LEU A 144 -5.39 14.54 24.34
N PHE A 145 -6.51 14.16 23.73
CA PHE A 145 -7.73 14.97 23.65
C PHE A 145 -8.93 14.35 24.36
N GLY A 146 -8.88 13.06 24.70
CA GLY A 146 -10.00 12.30 25.25
C GLY A 146 -10.87 11.66 24.16
N LEU A 147 -11.63 10.62 24.53
CA LEU A 147 -12.42 9.84 23.60
C LEU A 147 -13.57 10.65 22.98
N ARG A 148 -14.23 11.50 23.77
CA ARG A 148 -15.40 12.27 23.33
C ARG A 148 -15.08 13.26 22.19
N PRO A 149 -14.04 14.13 22.29
CA PRO A 149 -13.66 14.99 21.18
C PRO A 149 -13.24 14.22 19.91
N VAL A 150 -12.66 13.03 20.07
CA VAL A 150 -12.27 12.16 18.95
C VAL A 150 -13.52 11.57 18.26
N ILE A 151 -14.47 11.02 19.02
CA ILE A 151 -15.72 10.46 18.51
C ILE A 151 -16.57 11.51 17.78
N ARG A 152 -16.46 12.79 18.13
CA ARG A 152 -17.10 13.89 17.37
C ARG A 152 -16.76 13.84 15.88
N PHE A 153 -15.54 13.43 15.55
CA PHE A 153 -15.04 13.27 14.20
C PHE A 153 -14.99 11.81 13.74
N ALA A 154 -15.77 10.90 14.35
CA ALA A 154 -15.77 9.46 14.02
C ALA A 154 -15.84 9.17 12.51
N TRP A 155 -16.67 9.90 11.76
CA TRP A 155 -16.77 9.75 10.31
C TRP A 155 -15.52 10.20 9.55
N VAL A 156 -14.80 11.20 10.05
CA VAL A 156 -13.50 11.60 9.48
C VAL A 156 -12.44 10.54 9.78
N TRP A 157 -12.45 9.97 10.99
CA TRP A 157 -11.57 8.85 11.33
C TRP A 157 -11.85 7.62 10.47
N PHE A 158 -13.12 7.29 10.23
CA PHE A 158 -13.49 6.19 9.33
C PHE A 158 -13.09 6.48 7.88
N MET A 159 -13.20 7.73 7.43
CA MET A 159 -12.69 8.14 6.11
C MET A 159 -11.16 8.01 6.02
N LEU A 160 -10.40 8.32 7.06
CA LEU A 160 -8.95 8.12 7.08
C LEU A 160 -8.56 6.63 6.93
N LEU A 161 -9.43 5.70 7.32
CA LEU A 161 -9.22 4.26 7.11
C LEU A 161 -9.19 3.89 5.62
N LEU A 162 -9.68 4.76 4.71
CA LEU A 162 -9.52 4.60 3.26
C LEU A 162 -8.05 4.64 2.82
N ALA A 163 -7.09 4.99 3.69
CA ALA A 163 -5.66 4.80 3.44
C ALA A 163 -5.24 3.31 3.40
N PHE A 164 -6.11 2.40 3.88
CA PHE A 164 -5.89 0.96 3.71
C PHE A 164 -5.94 0.59 2.22
N SER A 165 -4.82 0.08 1.71
CA SER A 165 -4.59 -0.03 0.25
C SER A 165 -5.31 -1.18 -0.43
N LEU A 166 -5.61 -2.25 0.31
CA LEU A 166 -6.21 -3.45 -0.28
C LEU A 166 -7.59 -3.18 -0.93
N PRO A 167 -8.59 -2.58 -0.25
CA PRO A 167 -9.88 -2.28 -0.88
C PRO A 167 -9.74 -1.37 -2.11
N TYR A 168 -8.81 -0.43 -2.07
CA TYR A 168 -8.55 0.48 -3.18
C TYR A 168 -8.02 -0.27 -4.41
N TYR A 169 -6.98 -1.10 -4.26
CA TYR A 169 -6.44 -1.89 -5.36
C TYR A 169 -7.45 -2.84 -5.99
N LEU A 170 -8.31 -3.45 -5.17
CA LEU A 170 -9.36 -4.33 -5.67
C LEU A 170 -10.41 -3.58 -6.48
N ALA A 171 -10.81 -2.41 -6.01
CA ALA A 171 -11.73 -1.57 -6.77
C ALA A 171 -11.09 -1.17 -8.12
N VAL A 172 -9.82 -0.74 -8.13
CA VAL A 172 -9.11 -0.34 -9.37
C VAL A 172 -9.13 -1.48 -10.40
N ILE A 173 -8.85 -2.70 -9.95
CA ILE A 173 -8.81 -3.89 -10.81
C ILE A 173 -10.21 -4.29 -11.29
N LEU A 174 -11.22 -4.18 -10.44
CA LEU A 174 -12.62 -4.43 -10.80
C LEU A 174 -13.11 -3.46 -11.88
N PHE A 175 -12.67 -2.20 -11.83
CA PHE A 175 -12.95 -1.18 -12.84
C PHE A 175 -12.07 -1.27 -14.09
N GLY A 176 -11.27 -2.34 -14.23
CA GLY A 176 -10.49 -2.61 -15.44
C GLY A 176 -9.00 -2.26 -15.36
N GLY A 177 -8.53 -1.69 -14.24
CA GLY A 177 -7.15 -1.23 -14.09
C GLY A 177 -6.86 0.10 -14.80
N GLY A 178 -5.60 0.51 -14.78
CA GLY A 178 -5.15 1.74 -15.45
C GLY A 178 -5.28 3.03 -14.65
N LYS A 179 -4.81 4.14 -15.25
CA LYS A 179 -4.80 5.47 -14.62
C LYS A 179 -6.21 6.02 -14.42
N PHE A 180 -7.09 5.81 -15.40
CA PHE A 180 -8.47 6.31 -15.35
C PHE A 180 -9.30 5.60 -14.27
N ALA A 181 -9.24 4.27 -14.19
CA ALA A 181 -9.91 3.51 -13.13
C ALA A 181 -9.37 3.90 -11.74
N ALA A 182 -8.06 4.10 -11.61
CA ALA A 182 -7.46 4.58 -10.38
C ALA A 182 -8.02 5.94 -9.93
N GLY A 183 -8.17 6.89 -10.86
CA GLY A 183 -8.85 8.17 -10.61
C GLY A 183 -10.32 7.99 -10.23
N ALA A 184 -11.07 7.17 -10.97
CA ALA A 184 -12.48 6.92 -10.70
C ALA A 184 -12.72 6.35 -9.29
N VAL A 185 -11.87 5.43 -8.83
CA VAL A 185 -11.95 4.86 -7.47
C VAL A 185 -11.62 5.93 -6.42
N THR A 186 -10.64 6.81 -6.65
CA THR A 186 -10.37 7.90 -5.70
C THR A 186 -11.54 8.88 -5.54
N LEU A 187 -12.44 8.98 -6.52
CA LEU A 187 -13.66 9.78 -6.38
C LEU A 187 -14.60 9.24 -5.29
N LEU A 188 -14.48 7.96 -4.87
CA LEU A 188 -15.17 7.45 -3.68
C LEU A 188 -14.81 8.26 -2.43
N ILE A 189 -13.53 8.64 -2.29
CA ILE A 189 -13.04 9.47 -1.18
C ILE A 189 -13.69 10.86 -1.27
N ALA A 190 -13.81 11.42 -2.47
CA ALA A 190 -14.44 12.73 -2.68
C ALA A 190 -15.95 12.72 -2.40
N GLY A 191 -16.67 11.70 -2.88
CA GLY A 191 -18.11 11.54 -2.66
C GLY A 191 -18.43 11.32 -1.18
N LEU A 192 -17.77 10.34 -0.54
CA LEU A 192 -17.92 10.07 0.90
C LEU A 192 -17.52 11.27 1.73
N GLY A 193 -16.34 11.84 1.45
CA GLY A 193 -15.82 13.01 2.15
C GLY A 193 -16.76 14.20 2.07
N THR A 194 -17.24 14.56 0.87
CA THR A 194 -18.16 15.68 0.70
C THR A 194 -19.51 15.42 1.35
N GLY A 195 -20.02 14.19 1.28
CA GLY A 195 -21.23 13.79 2.01
C GLY A 195 -21.08 13.95 3.53
N ILE A 196 -19.94 13.51 4.08
CA ILE A 196 -19.59 13.69 5.49
C ILE A 196 -19.37 15.18 5.82
N ALA A 197 -18.81 15.98 4.94
CA ALA A 197 -18.61 17.42 5.21
C ALA A 197 -19.96 18.17 5.27
N THR A 198 -20.88 17.85 4.35
CA THR A 198 -22.13 18.59 4.12
C THR A 198 -23.36 18.02 4.84
N GLY A 199 -23.27 16.80 5.37
CA GLY A 199 -24.35 16.03 5.98
C GLY A 199 -24.89 16.53 7.32
N ARG A 200 -25.30 17.80 7.43
CA ARG A 200 -26.11 18.29 8.57
C ARG A 200 -27.46 17.58 8.63
N THR A 201 -28.00 17.20 7.46
CA THR A 201 -29.12 16.28 7.28
C THR A 201 -28.75 15.22 6.25
N GLN A 202 -29.37 14.04 6.29
CA GLN A 202 -29.09 12.96 5.32
C GLN A 202 -29.26 13.45 3.87
N ARG A 203 -30.32 14.21 3.59
CA ARG A 203 -30.58 14.78 2.26
C ARG A 203 -29.47 15.72 1.78
N ARG A 204 -28.94 16.59 2.65
CA ARG A 204 -27.83 17.50 2.28
C ARG A 204 -26.55 16.74 2.02
N GLY A 205 -26.26 15.70 2.80
CA GLY A 205 -25.12 14.82 2.59
C GLY A 205 -25.20 14.07 1.26
N ALA A 206 -26.37 13.52 0.92
CA ALA A 206 -26.59 12.85 -0.35
C ALA A 206 -26.41 13.78 -1.55
N ILE A 207 -26.97 15.00 -1.49
CA ILE A 207 -26.79 16.02 -2.54
C ILE A 207 -25.32 16.43 -2.67
N GLY A 208 -24.62 16.66 -1.55
CA GLY A 208 -23.20 17.00 -1.56
C GLY A 208 -22.33 15.88 -2.15
N SER A 209 -22.61 14.62 -1.80
CA SER A 209 -21.95 13.47 -2.39
C SER A 209 -22.20 13.39 -3.90
N ALA A 210 -23.46 13.40 -4.34
CA ALA A 210 -23.83 13.32 -5.75
C ALA A 210 -23.20 14.45 -6.59
N ALA A 211 -23.21 15.68 -6.07
CA ALA A 211 -22.54 16.81 -6.74
C ALA A 211 -21.02 16.61 -6.83
N ALA A 212 -20.37 16.05 -5.80
CA ALA A 212 -18.94 15.75 -5.83
C ALA A 212 -18.58 14.69 -6.86
N TRP A 213 -19.43 13.67 -7.03
CA TRP A 213 -19.27 12.69 -8.11
C TRP A 213 -19.38 13.33 -9.49
N ILE A 214 -20.39 14.17 -9.72
CA ILE A 214 -20.58 14.86 -11.01
C ILE A 214 -19.37 15.74 -11.35
N VAL A 215 -18.94 16.59 -10.42
CA VAL A 215 -17.78 17.47 -10.61
C VAL A 215 -16.51 16.66 -10.77
N GLY A 216 -16.31 15.64 -9.93
CA GLY A 216 -15.14 14.78 -9.95
C GLY A 216 -14.98 14.01 -11.26
N PHE A 217 -16.05 13.37 -11.75
CA PHE A 217 -16.02 12.69 -13.04
C PHE A 217 -15.84 13.66 -14.21
N GLY A 218 -16.44 14.85 -14.13
CA GLY A 218 -16.22 15.90 -15.13
C GLY A 218 -14.75 16.30 -15.23
N VAL A 219 -14.09 16.55 -14.09
CA VAL A 219 -12.65 16.87 -14.05
C VAL A 219 -11.80 15.68 -14.48
N LEU A 220 -12.13 14.47 -14.04
CA LEU A 220 -11.41 13.25 -14.44
C LEU A 220 -11.49 13.01 -15.96
N PHE A 221 -12.65 13.25 -16.57
CA PHE A 221 -12.82 13.17 -18.02
C PHE A 221 -11.96 14.21 -18.75
N VAL A 222 -11.93 15.46 -18.27
CA VAL A 222 -11.06 16.51 -18.81
C VAL A 222 -9.59 16.11 -18.72
N VAL A 223 -9.14 15.59 -17.57
CA VAL A 223 -7.76 15.09 -17.43
C VAL A 223 -7.49 13.95 -18.41
N GLY A 224 -8.40 12.98 -18.52
CA GLY A 224 -8.25 11.82 -19.41
C GLY A 224 -8.16 12.19 -20.89
N VAL A 225 -8.89 13.20 -21.34
CA VAL A 225 -8.93 13.60 -22.75
C VAL A 225 -7.81 14.58 -23.11
N PHE A 226 -7.53 15.57 -22.26
CA PHE A 226 -6.58 16.65 -22.58
C PHE A 226 -5.16 16.39 -22.08
N PHE A 227 -4.98 15.48 -21.12
CA PHE A 227 -3.68 15.18 -20.51
C PHE A 227 -3.46 13.66 -20.33
N PRO A 228 -3.52 12.85 -21.42
CA PRO A 228 -3.40 11.39 -21.35
C PRO A 228 -2.07 10.91 -20.74
N ASP A 229 -0.99 11.66 -20.99
CA ASP A 229 0.36 11.34 -20.50
C ASP A 229 0.60 11.80 -19.05
N ALA A 230 -0.39 12.40 -18.40
CA ALA A 230 -0.25 12.85 -17.02
C ALA A 230 0.06 11.67 -16.08
N PRO A 231 0.84 11.91 -15.02
CA PRO A 231 1.23 10.85 -14.11
C PRO A 231 0.03 10.47 -13.22
N ILE A 232 0.00 9.23 -12.72
CA ILE A 232 -1.19 8.65 -12.07
C ILE A 232 -1.70 9.47 -10.87
N GLN A 233 -0.80 10.19 -10.19
CA GLN A 233 -1.12 11.06 -9.05
C GLN A 233 -2.03 12.21 -9.47
N VAL A 234 -1.92 12.71 -10.70
CA VAL A 234 -2.81 13.75 -11.23
C VAL A 234 -4.23 13.21 -11.36
N TYR A 235 -4.39 12.01 -11.95
CA TYR A 235 -5.68 11.32 -12.08
C TYR A 235 -6.34 11.04 -10.73
N GLN A 236 -5.54 10.78 -9.69
CA GLN A 236 -6.01 10.46 -8.35
C GLN A 236 -6.31 11.70 -7.49
N GLN A 237 -5.44 12.71 -7.52
CA GLN A 237 -5.50 13.85 -6.60
C GLN A 237 -6.36 14.99 -7.14
N VAL A 238 -6.18 15.37 -8.40
CA VAL A 238 -6.80 16.59 -8.95
C VAL A 238 -8.32 16.47 -9.01
N PRO A 239 -8.92 15.42 -9.60
CA PRO A 239 -10.37 15.28 -9.65
C PRO A 239 -11.01 15.21 -8.26
N ALA A 240 -10.43 14.40 -7.36
CA ALA A 240 -10.98 14.16 -6.04
C ALA A 240 -10.95 15.43 -5.16
N LEU A 241 -9.80 16.10 -5.06
CA LEU A 241 -9.66 17.30 -4.24
C LEU A 241 -10.43 18.49 -4.82
N THR A 242 -10.44 18.63 -6.15
CA THR A 242 -11.23 19.69 -6.81
C THR A 242 -12.72 19.51 -6.52
N ALA A 243 -13.24 18.28 -6.61
CA ALA A 243 -14.63 18.00 -6.29
C ALA A 243 -14.99 18.38 -4.85
N ILE A 244 -14.17 17.99 -3.86
CA ILE A 244 -14.39 18.34 -2.45
C ILE A 244 -14.38 19.86 -2.25
N CYS A 245 -13.38 20.55 -2.81
CA CYS A 245 -13.21 21.99 -2.66
C CYS A 245 -14.36 22.78 -3.31
N VAL A 246 -14.69 22.47 -4.57
CA VAL A 246 -15.74 23.17 -5.34
C VAL A 246 -17.10 22.94 -4.69
N VAL A 247 -17.48 21.69 -4.44
CA VAL A 247 -18.80 21.37 -3.89
C VAL A 247 -18.92 21.83 -2.45
N GLY A 248 -17.87 21.64 -1.64
CA GLY A 248 -17.81 22.15 -0.27
C GLY A 248 -17.99 23.66 -0.21
N THR A 249 -17.34 24.40 -1.11
CA THR A 249 -17.46 25.87 -1.21
C THR A 249 -18.86 26.29 -1.66
N VAL A 250 -19.40 25.68 -2.71
CA VAL A 250 -20.76 25.98 -3.21
C VAL A 250 -21.81 25.70 -2.14
N MET A 251 -21.74 24.55 -1.47
CA MET A 251 -22.65 24.19 -0.38
C MET A 251 -22.52 25.13 0.81
N TYR A 252 -21.30 25.54 1.16
CA TYR A 252 -21.05 26.52 2.21
C TYR A 252 -21.72 27.86 1.88
N LEU A 253 -21.45 28.41 0.69
CA LEU A 253 -22.03 29.68 0.23
C LEU A 253 -23.56 29.62 0.15
N ARG A 254 -24.12 28.51 -0.35
CA ARG A 254 -25.57 28.31 -0.43
C ARG A 254 -26.21 28.25 0.95
N SER A 255 -25.55 27.60 1.93
CA SER A 255 -26.06 27.49 3.31
C SER A 255 -26.04 28.80 4.09
N ARG A 256 -25.28 29.80 3.62
CA ARG A 256 -25.15 31.13 4.24
C ARG A 256 -25.65 32.26 3.32
N ARG A 257 -26.55 31.98 2.38
CA ARG A 257 -27.24 33.05 1.65
C ARG A 257 -28.00 33.93 2.65
N GLY A 258 -27.66 35.23 2.69
CA GLY A 258 -28.25 36.20 3.62
C GLY A 258 -27.63 36.24 5.03
N ALA A 259 -26.56 35.51 5.31
CA ALA A 259 -25.88 35.49 6.61
C ALA A 259 -24.38 35.87 6.48
N PRO A 260 -23.75 36.43 7.53
CA PRO A 260 -22.34 36.82 7.45
C PRO A 260 -21.42 35.61 7.23
N LYS A 261 -20.52 35.75 6.25
CA LYS A 261 -19.54 34.73 5.83
C LYS A 261 -18.27 34.79 6.71
N ARG A 262 -18.45 34.72 8.03
CA ARG A 262 -17.35 34.68 8.99
C ARG A 262 -16.74 33.27 8.99
N ILE A 263 -15.56 33.13 8.39
CA ILE A 263 -14.85 31.85 8.19
C ILE A 263 -14.10 31.43 9.47
N LEU A 264 -13.67 32.41 10.28
CA LEU A 264 -12.70 32.22 11.39
C LEU A 264 -13.28 32.46 12.80
N GLU A 265 -14.49 32.99 12.94
CA GLU A 265 -15.01 33.47 14.24
C GLU A 265 -15.63 32.38 15.13
N ARG A 266 -15.17 31.13 15.08
CA ARG A 266 -15.71 30.11 15.99
C ARG A 266 -14.93 30.13 17.31
N SER A 267 -15.66 30.29 18.41
CA SER A 267 -15.14 30.06 19.76
C SER A 267 -14.56 28.64 19.87
N VAL A 268 -13.31 28.55 20.30
CA VAL A 268 -12.64 27.28 20.62
C VAL A 268 -12.99 26.94 22.06
N GLU A 269 -13.82 25.91 22.23
CA GLU A 269 -14.15 25.42 23.56
C GLU A 269 -12.87 25.02 24.31
N PRO A 270 -12.76 25.36 25.61
CA PRO A 270 -11.57 25.06 26.40
C PRO A 270 -11.32 23.55 26.44
N LEU A 271 -10.07 23.15 26.22
CA LEU A 271 -9.64 21.75 26.27
C LEU A 271 -9.82 21.21 27.70
N ALA A 272 -10.66 20.18 27.85
CA ALA A 272 -11.25 19.79 29.13
C ALA A 272 -10.36 19.04 30.14
N ALA A 273 -9.02 19.05 30.03
CA ALA A 273 -8.21 18.21 30.92
C ALA A 273 -6.90 18.86 31.40
N LYS A 274 -6.82 19.03 32.73
CA LYS A 274 -5.58 19.37 33.47
C LYS A 274 -4.57 18.21 33.53
N GLN A 275 -5.01 16.97 33.28
CA GLN A 275 -4.19 15.74 33.40
C GLN A 275 -3.71 15.14 32.06
N VAL A 276 -3.48 15.94 31.03
CA VAL A 276 -3.04 15.43 29.71
C VAL A 276 -1.62 14.87 29.74
N TRP A 277 -0.80 15.37 30.64
CA TRP A 277 0.61 15.01 30.74
C TRP A 277 0.88 13.59 31.23
N SER A 278 -0.08 12.92 31.88
CA SER A 278 0.08 11.52 32.29
C SER A 278 0.14 10.56 31.09
N GLY A 279 -0.47 10.92 29.96
CA GLY A 279 -0.48 10.11 28.74
C GLY A 279 0.69 10.36 27.79
N VAL A 280 1.41 11.48 27.97
CA VAL A 280 2.52 11.87 27.08
C VAL A 280 3.67 10.84 27.10
N PRO A 281 4.17 10.37 28.26
CA PRO A 281 5.23 9.36 28.29
C PRO A 281 4.84 8.07 27.57
N LEU A 282 3.60 7.60 27.74
CA LEU A 282 3.09 6.41 27.08
C LEU A 282 3.18 6.53 25.55
N VAL A 283 2.69 7.64 24.99
CA VAL A 283 2.70 7.87 23.54
C VAL A 283 4.12 7.98 22.99
N ILE A 284 5.04 8.62 23.73
CA ILE A 284 6.47 8.71 23.35
C ILE A 284 7.11 7.33 23.32
N VAL A 285 6.92 6.52 24.37
CA VAL A 285 7.49 5.17 24.46
C VAL A 285 7.00 4.32 23.30
N VAL A 286 5.69 4.33 23.01
CA VAL A 286 5.14 3.54 21.90
C VAL A 286 5.67 4.03 20.55
N ALA A 287 5.76 5.35 20.32
CA ALA A 287 6.32 5.91 19.09
C ALA A 287 7.78 5.49 18.89
N LEU A 288 8.58 5.53 19.95
CA LEU A 288 9.97 5.09 19.95
C LEU A 288 10.07 3.59 19.64
N VAL A 289 9.26 2.74 20.29
CA VAL A 289 9.23 1.29 19.99
C VAL A 289 8.85 1.04 18.53
N LEU A 290 7.82 1.73 18.01
CA LEU A 290 7.42 1.62 16.60
C LEU A 290 8.54 2.00 15.63
N SER A 291 9.32 3.05 15.96
CA SER A 291 10.44 3.50 15.12
C SER A 291 11.57 2.47 14.98
N PHE A 292 11.65 1.49 15.89
CA PHE A 292 12.63 0.40 15.83
C PHE A 292 12.14 -0.82 15.04
N PHE A 293 10.86 -0.88 14.62
CA PHE A 293 10.39 -1.97 13.79
C PHE A 293 10.73 -1.71 12.32
N PRO A 294 11.67 -2.46 11.72
CA PRO A 294 12.01 -2.27 10.32
C PRO A 294 10.84 -2.69 9.44
N LEU A 295 10.69 -2.01 8.31
CA LEU A 295 9.90 -2.56 7.22
C LEU A 295 10.52 -3.90 6.75
N PRO A 296 9.72 -4.84 6.24
CA PRO A 296 10.23 -6.09 5.71
C PRO A 296 11.18 -5.76 4.57
N ALA A 297 12.34 -6.43 4.56
CA ALA A 297 13.27 -6.32 3.45
C ALA A 297 12.51 -6.59 2.14
N VAL A 298 12.79 -5.78 1.11
CA VAL A 298 12.14 -5.88 -0.20
C VAL A 298 12.37 -7.30 -0.74
N THR A 299 11.36 -8.15 -0.59
CA THR A 299 11.37 -9.53 -1.08
C THR A 299 10.77 -9.52 -2.47
N THR A 300 11.44 -8.84 -3.40
CA THR A 300 11.06 -8.91 -4.82
C THR A 300 11.48 -10.26 -5.38
N THR A 301 10.55 -10.94 -6.06
CA THR A 301 10.87 -12.17 -6.78
C THR A 301 11.53 -11.91 -8.12
N ALA A 302 11.55 -10.64 -8.58
CA ALA A 302 12.17 -10.24 -9.83
C ALA A 302 12.87 -8.87 -9.67
N PRO A 303 14.10 -8.84 -9.12
CA PRO A 303 14.86 -7.61 -9.03
C PRO A 303 15.23 -7.11 -10.44
N ILE A 304 15.01 -5.83 -10.70
CA ILE A 304 15.48 -5.17 -11.92
C ILE A 304 16.99 -5.06 -11.81
N SER A 305 17.71 -5.95 -12.49
CA SER A 305 19.15 -6.09 -12.28
C SER A 305 19.97 -5.12 -13.13
N ARG A 306 19.44 -4.74 -14.30
CA ARG A 306 20.13 -3.87 -15.27
C ARG A 306 19.18 -3.34 -16.33
N SER A 307 19.70 -2.43 -17.16
CA SER A 307 19.03 -1.99 -18.39
C SER A 307 18.80 -3.16 -19.35
N THR A 308 17.67 -3.10 -20.05
CA THR A 308 17.27 -4.04 -21.12
C THR A 308 18.32 -4.12 -22.23
N PRO A 309 18.51 -5.28 -22.88
CA PRO A 309 19.38 -5.42 -24.04
C PRO A 309 18.88 -4.64 -25.28
N GLY A 310 17.56 -4.47 -25.43
CA GLY A 310 16.93 -3.83 -26.58
C GLY A 310 15.64 -3.06 -26.24
N PHE A 311 14.92 -2.60 -27.25
CA PHE A 311 13.61 -1.96 -27.05
C PHE A 311 12.61 -2.97 -26.48
N LEU A 312 11.84 -2.55 -25.48
CA LEU A 312 10.82 -3.39 -24.86
C LEU A 312 9.47 -3.08 -25.49
N GLU A 313 8.93 -4.03 -26.24
CA GLU A 313 7.59 -3.95 -26.81
C GLU A 313 6.66 -4.95 -26.09
N PRO A 314 5.50 -4.50 -25.56
CA PRO A 314 4.51 -5.41 -24.99
C PRO A 314 4.03 -6.43 -26.02
N GLY A 315 3.86 -7.69 -25.58
CA GLY A 315 3.43 -8.77 -26.46
C GLY A 315 4.54 -9.38 -27.31
N GLN A 316 5.76 -8.84 -27.29
CA GLN A 316 6.88 -9.41 -28.04
C GLN A 316 7.40 -10.71 -27.37
N PRO A 317 7.49 -11.84 -28.10
CA PRO A 317 8.08 -13.06 -27.58
C PRO A 317 9.61 -12.95 -27.46
N LEU A 318 10.17 -13.66 -26.47
CA LEU A 318 11.62 -13.78 -26.29
C LEU A 318 12.22 -14.71 -27.33
N ALA A 319 13.45 -14.42 -27.75
CA ALA A 319 14.21 -15.31 -28.63
C ALA A 319 14.56 -16.61 -27.90
N ALA A 320 14.26 -17.77 -28.50
CA ALA A 320 14.64 -19.05 -27.94
C ALA A 320 16.18 -19.22 -27.96
N PRO A 321 16.79 -19.73 -26.87
CA PRO A 321 18.23 -20.00 -26.86
C PRO A 321 18.59 -21.18 -27.75
N THR A 322 19.86 -21.26 -28.15
CA THR A 322 20.39 -22.37 -28.96
C THR A 322 20.13 -23.73 -28.28
N GLY A 323 19.63 -24.70 -29.04
CA GLY A 323 19.26 -26.03 -28.53
C GLY A 323 17.85 -26.11 -27.93
N TRP A 324 17.06 -25.05 -28.09
CA TRP A 324 15.66 -24.99 -27.68
C TRP A 324 14.80 -24.41 -28.80
N SER A 325 13.64 -25.01 -29.00
CA SER A 325 12.63 -24.55 -29.96
C SER A 325 11.36 -24.11 -29.22
N THR A 326 10.76 -23.00 -29.66
CA THR A 326 9.44 -22.58 -29.17
C THR A 326 8.38 -23.41 -29.85
N THR A 327 7.67 -24.23 -29.08
CA THR A 327 6.65 -25.17 -29.57
C THR A 327 5.23 -24.61 -29.46
N ALA A 328 4.99 -23.67 -28.54
CA ALA A 328 3.73 -22.96 -28.43
C ALA A 328 3.92 -21.53 -27.92
N VAL A 329 3.04 -20.63 -28.35
CA VAL A 329 2.96 -19.24 -27.85
C VAL A 329 1.51 -18.93 -27.52
N GLN A 330 1.28 -18.35 -26.34
CA GLN A 330 -0.03 -17.92 -25.86
C GLN A 330 0.09 -16.53 -25.25
N THR A 331 -0.95 -15.71 -25.40
CA THR A 331 -1.01 -14.35 -24.84
C THR A 331 -2.15 -14.23 -23.84
N TYR A 332 -1.91 -13.46 -22.78
CA TYR A 332 -2.90 -13.16 -21.76
C TYR A 332 -2.96 -11.65 -21.54
N GLU A 333 -4.00 -11.02 -22.05
CA GLU A 333 -4.24 -9.57 -21.96
C GLU A 333 -4.87 -9.17 -20.62
N GLN A 334 -5.47 -10.12 -19.89
CA GLN A 334 -6.13 -9.82 -18.60
C GLN A 334 -5.17 -9.27 -17.54
N VAL A 335 -3.86 -9.46 -17.73
CA VAL A 335 -2.81 -8.95 -16.85
C VAL A 335 -2.65 -7.42 -16.93
N GLN A 336 -3.21 -6.78 -17.96
CA GLN A 336 -3.20 -5.32 -18.12
C GLN A 336 -3.80 -4.62 -16.89
N ARG A 337 -4.82 -5.25 -16.28
CA ARG A 337 -5.48 -4.78 -15.06
C ARG A 337 -4.53 -4.65 -13.87
N LEU A 338 -3.47 -5.46 -13.85
CA LEU A 338 -2.47 -5.52 -12.79
C LEU A 338 -1.23 -4.67 -13.12
N TYR A 339 -0.70 -4.79 -14.33
CA TYR A 339 0.64 -4.28 -14.66
C TYR A 339 0.65 -3.02 -15.54
N GLY A 340 -0.42 -2.64 -16.22
CA GLY A 340 -0.42 -1.45 -17.10
C GLY A 340 -1.40 -1.62 -18.25
N ASP A 341 -1.84 -0.51 -18.84
CA ASP A 341 -2.87 -0.53 -19.88
C ASP A 341 -2.40 -1.33 -21.12
N ASP A 342 -1.11 -1.30 -21.44
CA ASP A 342 -0.51 -2.05 -22.55
C ASP A 342 0.17 -3.36 -22.12
N ALA A 343 0.06 -3.76 -20.85
CA ALA A 343 0.79 -4.92 -20.36
C ALA A 343 0.16 -6.24 -20.86
N VAL A 344 0.92 -6.99 -21.66
CA VAL A 344 0.56 -8.33 -22.16
C VAL A 344 1.53 -9.36 -21.59
N LEU A 345 0.99 -10.47 -21.10
CA LEU A 345 1.81 -11.64 -20.72
C LEU A 345 1.93 -12.54 -21.94
N VAL A 346 3.16 -12.78 -22.38
CA VAL A 346 3.49 -13.74 -23.43
C VAL A 346 4.03 -15.00 -22.77
N ARG A 347 3.32 -16.11 -22.97
CA ARG A 347 3.70 -17.45 -22.54
C ARG A 347 4.29 -18.21 -23.71
N GLN A 348 5.52 -18.65 -23.57
CA GLN A 348 6.21 -19.49 -24.55
C GLN A 348 6.50 -20.85 -23.95
N THR A 349 6.02 -21.90 -24.59
CA THR A 349 6.46 -23.27 -24.30
C THR A 349 7.70 -23.52 -25.13
N MET A 350 8.82 -23.80 -24.46
CA MET A 350 10.10 -24.09 -25.10
C MET A 350 10.50 -25.52 -24.77
N THR A 351 10.81 -26.30 -25.79
CA THR A 351 11.24 -27.70 -25.65
C THR A 351 12.68 -27.82 -26.11
N ALA A 352 13.50 -28.56 -25.35
CA ALA A 352 14.87 -28.84 -25.74
C ALA A 352 14.88 -29.66 -27.04
N ASP A 353 15.80 -29.36 -27.96
CA ASP A 353 15.88 -30.08 -29.23
C ASP A 353 16.42 -31.51 -29.04
N VAL A 354 17.16 -31.75 -27.95
CA VAL A 354 17.77 -33.03 -27.60
C VAL A 354 17.52 -33.36 -26.13
N GLY A 355 17.23 -34.63 -25.85
CA GLY A 355 17.09 -35.13 -24.49
C GLY A 355 18.43 -35.23 -23.75
N ASN A 356 18.39 -35.12 -22.41
CA ASN A 356 19.58 -35.16 -21.58
C ASN A 356 19.36 -36.04 -20.35
N ILE A 357 20.17 -37.08 -20.18
CA ILE A 357 20.05 -38.04 -19.08
C ILE A 357 20.28 -37.40 -17.69
N ARG A 358 20.98 -36.26 -17.64
CA ARG A 358 21.21 -35.51 -16.39
C ARG A 358 19.94 -34.85 -15.87
N TRP A 359 19.00 -34.51 -16.75
CA TRP A 359 17.76 -33.80 -16.41
C TRP A 359 16.56 -34.72 -16.39
N ASP A 360 16.58 -35.80 -17.19
CA ASP A 360 15.55 -36.83 -17.19
C ASP A 360 16.17 -38.22 -17.32
N LYS A 361 15.80 -39.15 -16.44
CA LYS A 361 16.35 -40.52 -16.45
C LYS A 361 16.05 -41.28 -17.74
N ALA A 362 14.93 -40.97 -18.40
CA ALA A 362 14.56 -41.55 -19.68
C ALA A 362 15.12 -40.77 -20.88
N SER A 363 15.97 -39.76 -20.64
CA SER A 363 16.57 -38.89 -21.65
C SER A 363 15.53 -38.27 -22.59
N ARG A 364 14.35 -37.93 -22.07
CA ARG A 364 13.33 -37.20 -22.82
C ARG A 364 13.73 -35.73 -22.99
N PRO A 365 13.37 -35.09 -24.11
CA PRO A 365 13.45 -33.64 -24.24
C PRO A 365 12.69 -32.94 -23.11
N ARG A 366 13.32 -31.97 -22.44
CA ARG A 366 12.67 -31.20 -21.37
C ARG A 366 11.85 -30.08 -21.96
N THR A 367 10.66 -29.86 -21.40
CA THR A 367 9.78 -28.73 -21.72
C THR A 367 9.79 -27.74 -20.57
N LEU A 368 9.97 -26.47 -20.90
CA LEU A 368 9.93 -25.34 -19.98
C LEU A 368 8.86 -24.35 -20.46
N VAL A 369 8.24 -23.66 -19.51
CA VAL A 369 7.32 -22.55 -19.81
C VAL A 369 7.98 -21.24 -19.41
N VAL A 370 8.05 -20.31 -20.34
CA VAL A 370 8.63 -18.97 -20.16
C VAL A 370 7.54 -17.94 -20.30
N ASP A 371 7.23 -17.26 -19.20
CA ASP A 371 6.29 -16.14 -19.18
C ASP A 371 7.06 -14.83 -19.12
N SER A 372 6.77 -13.92 -20.05
CA SER A 372 7.35 -12.59 -20.09
C SER A 372 6.26 -11.51 -20.05
N ILE A 373 6.50 -10.44 -19.30
CA ILE A 373 5.58 -9.31 -19.16
C ILE A 373 6.39 -8.03 -19.25
N VAL A 374 6.04 -7.16 -20.20
CA VAL A 374 6.53 -5.78 -20.27
C VAL A 374 5.54 -4.87 -19.58
N SER A 375 6.04 -3.93 -18.77
CA SER A 375 5.21 -2.97 -18.05
C SER A 375 5.90 -1.61 -17.98
N GLU A 376 5.14 -0.56 -18.28
CA GLU A 376 5.50 0.85 -18.04
C GLU A 376 5.37 1.24 -16.55
N ARG A 377 5.03 0.28 -15.69
CA ARG A 377 4.93 0.48 -14.24
C ARG A 377 5.71 -0.62 -13.53
N PRO A 378 7.05 -0.61 -13.61
CA PRO A 378 7.90 -1.68 -13.05
C PRO A 378 7.62 -1.96 -11.57
N PHE A 379 7.25 -0.95 -10.80
CA PHE A 379 6.86 -1.08 -9.40
C PHE A 379 5.69 -2.08 -9.18
N ALA A 380 4.80 -2.24 -10.16
CA ALA A 380 3.68 -3.18 -10.09
C ALA A 380 4.12 -4.64 -9.96
N PHE A 381 5.35 -5.00 -10.37
CA PHE A 381 5.88 -6.34 -10.17
C PHE A 381 6.06 -6.71 -8.69
N GLY A 382 6.34 -5.73 -7.83
CA GLY A 382 6.41 -5.92 -6.37
C GLY A 382 5.05 -5.84 -5.66
N VAL A 383 4.09 -5.10 -6.22
CA VAL A 383 2.71 -5.03 -5.70
C VAL A 383 1.95 -6.32 -5.99
N TYR A 384 2.10 -6.85 -7.21
CA TYR A 384 1.48 -8.08 -7.68
C TYR A 384 2.59 -9.13 -7.99
N PRO A 385 3.12 -9.81 -6.96
CA PRO A 385 4.17 -10.81 -7.15
C PRO A 385 3.62 -12.04 -7.90
N GLY A 386 4.52 -12.90 -8.40
CA GLY A 386 4.14 -14.13 -9.13
C GLY A 386 3.13 -15.00 -8.38
N ARG A 387 3.21 -15.07 -7.04
CA ARG A 387 2.22 -15.80 -6.21
C ARG A 387 0.79 -15.27 -6.37
N VAL A 388 0.61 -13.97 -6.60
CA VAL A 388 -0.70 -13.37 -6.89
C VAL A 388 -1.13 -13.71 -8.31
N LEU A 389 -0.22 -13.57 -9.27
CA LEU A 389 -0.50 -13.81 -10.69
C LEU A 389 -0.90 -15.27 -10.97
N TYR A 390 -0.25 -16.25 -10.35
CA TYR A 390 -0.49 -17.68 -10.59
C TYR A 390 -1.37 -18.34 -9.51
N GLY A 391 -1.97 -17.56 -8.61
CA GLY A 391 -2.88 -18.12 -7.58
C GLY A 391 -2.22 -19.03 -6.55
N LEU A 392 -0.91 -18.88 -6.29
CA LEU A 392 -0.08 -19.83 -5.52
C LEU A 392 -0.19 -19.62 -4.00
N THR A 393 -1.33 -19.17 -3.53
CA THR A 393 -1.52 -18.76 -2.14
C THR A 393 -1.67 -19.94 -1.18
N ALA A 394 -2.08 -21.12 -1.67
CA ALA A 394 -2.07 -22.37 -0.91
C ALA A 394 -0.73 -23.13 -1.05
N ALA A 395 0.09 -22.80 -2.05
CA ALA A 395 1.33 -23.49 -2.34
C ALA A 395 2.42 -23.16 -1.31
N ARG A 396 3.25 -24.15 -1.00
CA ARG A 396 4.41 -24.00 -0.12
C ARG A 396 5.60 -23.48 -0.90
N LEU A 397 6.24 -22.42 -0.41
CA LEU A 397 7.36 -21.75 -1.10
C LEU A 397 8.66 -21.95 -0.32
N SER A 398 9.76 -22.10 -1.06
CA SER A 398 11.11 -22.00 -0.49
C SER A 398 11.52 -20.55 -0.24
N THR A 399 12.61 -20.36 0.51
CA THR A 399 13.35 -19.10 0.46
C THR A 399 13.88 -18.84 -0.95
N LEU A 400 13.96 -17.56 -1.33
CA LEU A 400 14.50 -17.15 -2.63
C LEU A 400 16.02 -17.38 -2.64
N ARG A 401 16.51 -18.04 -3.69
CA ARG A 401 17.95 -18.25 -3.89
C ARG A 401 18.43 -17.41 -5.08
N PRO A 402 19.33 -16.44 -4.88
CA PRO A 402 19.88 -15.67 -5.99
C PRO A 402 20.76 -16.55 -6.87
N VAL A 403 20.69 -16.34 -8.18
CA VAL A 403 21.45 -17.06 -9.20
C VAL A 403 21.96 -16.06 -10.23
N ASP A 404 23.24 -16.13 -10.58
CA ASP A 404 23.83 -15.31 -11.64
C ASP A 404 23.54 -15.93 -13.02
N LEU A 405 22.77 -15.18 -13.82
CA LEU A 405 22.41 -15.55 -15.18
C LEU A 405 23.39 -15.00 -16.23
N GLY A 406 24.48 -14.37 -15.79
CA GLY A 406 25.46 -13.74 -16.66
C GLY A 406 24.97 -12.39 -17.19
N MET A 407 25.86 -11.69 -17.90
CA MET A 407 25.58 -10.37 -18.47
C MET A 407 25.02 -9.38 -17.42
N GLY A 408 25.41 -9.48 -16.15
CA GLY A 408 24.91 -8.63 -15.08
C GLY A 408 23.43 -8.81 -14.73
N VAL A 409 22.79 -9.92 -15.15
CA VAL A 409 21.41 -10.26 -14.79
C VAL A 409 21.43 -11.24 -13.61
N THR A 410 20.76 -10.88 -12.52
CA THR A 410 20.59 -11.77 -11.36
C THR A 410 19.14 -12.27 -11.32
N GLY A 411 18.97 -13.59 -11.29
CA GLY A 411 17.69 -14.23 -11.10
C GLY A 411 17.46 -14.72 -9.68
N GLN A 412 16.21 -15.01 -9.35
CA GLN A 412 15.77 -15.61 -8.11
C GLN A 412 15.15 -16.97 -8.41
N LEU A 413 15.75 -18.02 -7.85
CA LEU A 413 15.27 -19.39 -7.94
C LEU A 413 14.35 -19.68 -6.74
N LEU A 414 13.21 -20.30 -7.04
CA LEU A 414 12.16 -20.64 -6.10
C LEU A 414 11.73 -22.10 -6.32
N SER A 415 11.52 -22.84 -5.24
CA SER A 415 10.86 -24.14 -5.26
C SER A 415 9.44 -23.98 -4.72
N VAL A 416 8.48 -24.56 -5.44
CA VAL A 416 7.06 -24.49 -5.12
C VAL A 416 6.50 -25.90 -5.05
N VAL A 417 5.87 -26.22 -3.93
CA VAL A 417 5.05 -27.42 -3.78
C VAL A 417 3.60 -26.99 -3.81
N ASP A 418 2.92 -27.35 -4.89
CA ASP A 418 1.53 -27.04 -5.10
C ASP A 418 0.66 -28.25 -4.69
N ASP A 419 -0.08 -28.08 -3.61
CA ASP A 419 -0.94 -29.13 -3.07
C ASP A 419 -2.26 -29.27 -3.87
N ASP A 420 -2.63 -28.28 -4.70
CA ASP A 420 -3.82 -28.35 -5.57
C ASP A 420 -3.52 -29.08 -6.88
N LEU A 421 -2.36 -28.79 -7.48
CA LEU A 421 -1.89 -29.47 -8.70
C LEU A 421 -1.20 -30.81 -8.40
N LEU A 422 -0.90 -31.10 -7.12
CA LEU A 422 -0.15 -32.28 -6.67
C LEU A 422 1.22 -32.43 -7.35
N VAL A 423 1.83 -31.31 -7.74
CA VAL A 423 3.14 -31.27 -8.42
C VAL A 423 4.09 -30.35 -7.68
N THR A 424 5.37 -30.75 -7.69
CA THR A 424 6.48 -29.87 -7.30
C THR A 424 7.08 -29.26 -8.56
N TRP A 425 7.38 -27.98 -8.51
CA TRP A 425 7.98 -27.28 -9.62
C TRP A 425 8.97 -26.23 -9.14
N ASN A 426 9.95 -25.95 -9.99
CA ASN A 426 10.94 -24.91 -9.76
C ASN A 426 10.66 -23.74 -10.70
N SER A 427 10.92 -22.53 -10.22
CA SER A 427 10.83 -21.33 -11.03
C SER A 427 12.02 -20.42 -10.85
N LEU A 428 12.47 -19.86 -11.96
CA LEU A 428 13.50 -18.84 -12.02
C LEU A 428 12.87 -17.54 -12.51
N GLN A 429 13.02 -16.47 -11.73
CA GLN A 429 12.46 -15.16 -12.02
C GLN A 429 13.56 -14.10 -12.09
N PHE A 430 13.50 -13.22 -13.07
CA PHE A 430 14.39 -12.05 -13.15
C PHE A 430 13.67 -10.90 -13.86
N ALA A 431 14.21 -9.69 -13.71
CA ALA A 431 13.75 -8.53 -14.46
C ALA A 431 14.92 -7.68 -14.95
N TRP A 432 14.69 -6.99 -16.07
CA TRP A 432 15.57 -5.95 -16.61
C TRP A 432 14.74 -4.76 -17.08
N GLY A 433 15.39 -3.62 -17.27
CA GLY A 433 14.74 -2.39 -17.70
C GLY A 433 15.23 -1.18 -16.93
N SER A 434 14.33 -0.22 -16.79
CA SER A 434 14.49 1.05 -16.08
C SER A 434 13.32 1.24 -15.12
N ASP A 435 13.29 2.39 -14.43
CA ASP A 435 12.17 2.75 -13.56
C ASP A 435 10.89 3.08 -14.33
N ASP A 436 11.01 3.43 -15.62
CA ASP A 436 9.88 3.81 -16.48
C ASP A 436 9.31 2.61 -17.26
N ILE A 437 10.16 1.66 -17.63
CA ILE A 437 9.73 0.45 -18.36
C ILE A 437 10.64 -0.72 -18.03
N ALA A 438 10.04 -1.87 -17.73
CA ALA A 438 10.75 -3.09 -17.40
C ALA A 438 10.03 -4.33 -17.90
N GLN A 439 10.83 -5.38 -18.13
CA GLN A 439 10.33 -6.70 -18.49
C GLN A 439 10.66 -7.67 -17.35
N ARG A 440 9.64 -8.37 -16.87
CA ARG A 440 9.78 -9.49 -15.95
C ARG A 440 9.69 -10.79 -16.73
N VAL A 441 10.63 -11.69 -16.49
CA VAL A 441 10.66 -13.03 -17.07
C VAL A 441 10.55 -14.05 -15.95
N THR A 442 9.66 -15.01 -16.12
CA THR A 442 9.43 -16.13 -15.20
C THR A 442 9.53 -17.43 -15.98
N ILE A 443 10.44 -18.30 -15.57
CA ILE A 443 10.66 -19.61 -16.18
C ILE A 443 10.15 -20.68 -15.21
N PHE A 444 9.45 -21.67 -15.71
CA PHE A 444 8.91 -22.80 -14.95
C PHE A 444 9.47 -24.13 -15.45
N ALA A 445 9.84 -24.99 -14.52
CA ALA A 445 10.14 -26.40 -14.74
C ALA A 445 9.31 -27.24 -13.76
N VAL A 446 8.59 -28.23 -14.26
CA VAL A 446 7.76 -29.15 -13.46
C VAL A 446 8.46 -30.50 -13.35
N ASP A 447 8.35 -31.12 -12.18
CA ASP A 447 8.93 -32.45 -11.88
C ASP A 447 8.20 -33.60 -12.61
N ASN A 448 6.96 -33.36 -13.09
CA ASN A 448 6.31 -34.25 -14.04
C ASN A 448 6.89 -34.02 -15.45
N HIS A 449 7.42 -35.08 -16.06
CA HIS A 449 8.10 -35.06 -17.35
C HIS A 449 7.21 -35.57 -18.50
N GLU A 450 5.92 -35.76 -18.25
CA GLU A 450 4.94 -36.15 -19.27
C GLU A 450 4.61 -34.97 -20.20
N PRO A 451 4.23 -35.23 -21.48
CA PRO A 451 3.94 -34.18 -22.45
C PRO A 451 2.80 -33.24 -22.05
N ASP A 452 1.88 -33.74 -21.22
CA ASP A 452 0.69 -33.07 -20.71
C ASP A 452 0.83 -32.62 -19.24
N ALA A 453 2.07 -32.57 -18.72
CA ALA A 453 2.34 -32.11 -17.37
C ALA A 453 1.72 -30.72 -17.11
N PRO A 454 0.97 -30.54 -16.00
CA PRO A 454 0.30 -29.28 -15.71
C PRO A 454 1.31 -28.21 -15.27
N PHE A 455 1.39 -27.12 -16.02
CA PHE A 455 2.10 -25.90 -15.61
C PHE A 455 1.14 -24.90 -14.95
N PRO A 456 1.62 -24.09 -13.98
CA PRO A 456 0.79 -23.04 -13.39
C PRO A 456 0.31 -22.07 -14.49
N VAL A 457 -0.94 -21.63 -14.44
CA VAL A 457 -1.55 -20.72 -15.42
C VAL A 457 -1.81 -19.37 -14.76
N PRO A 458 -1.53 -18.24 -15.42
CA PRO A 458 -1.81 -16.93 -14.83
C PRO A 458 -3.31 -16.75 -14.62
N SER A 459 -3.72 -16.51 -13.38
CA SER A 459 -5.06 -16.07 -13.03
C SER A 459 -5.11 -14.55 -13.11
N GLY A 460 -5.82 -14.00 -14.09
CA GLY A 460 -6.19 -12.57 -14.12
C GLY A 460 -7.16 -12.14 -13.01
N ASN A 461 -7.43 -13.01 -12.04
CA ASN A 461 -8.42 -12.83 -10.98
C ASN A 461 -7.74 -12.81 -9.61
N LEU A 462 -7.90 -11.71 -8.86
CA LEU A 462 -7.36 -11.57 -7.50
C LEU A 462 -8.23 -12.20 -6.40
N PHE A 463 -9.49 -12.50 -6.67
CA PHE A 463 -10.41 -12.99 -5.64
C PHE A 463 -9.95 -14.28 -4.94
N PRO A 464 -9.44 -15.31 -5.66
CA PRO A 464 -8.87 -16.50 -5.03
C PRO A 464 -7.71 -16.15 -4.09
N THR A 465 -6.79 -15.29 -4.55
CA THR A 465 -5.65 -14.80 -3.76
C THR A 465 -6.12 -14.14 -2.45
N LEU A 466 -7.12 -13.26 -2.50
CA LEU A 466 -7.67 -12.61 -1.31
C LEU A 466 -8.30 -13.58 -0.32
N ARG A 467 -9.11 -14.52 -0.83
CA ARG A 467 -9.75 -15.53 0.01
C ARG A 467 -8.68 -16.31 0.76
N THR A 468 -7.59 -16.67 0.09
CA THR A 468 -6.49 -17.36 0.75
C THR A 468 -5.73 -16.45 1.71
N LEU A 469 -5.46 -15.18 1.39
CA LEU A 469 -4.86 -14.24 2.35
C LEU A 469 -5.69 -14.10 3.63
N LEU A 470 -7.02 -14.03 3.50
CA LEU A 470 -7.93 -14.00 4.64
C LEU A 470 -7.91 -15.32 5.41
N THR A 471 -7.91 -16.47 4.71
CA THR A 471 -7.72 -17.78 5.35
C THR A 471 -6.38 -17.86 6.08
N LEU A 472 -5.29 -17.34 5.50
CA LEU A 472 -3.96 -17.31 6.12
C LEU A 472 -3.89 -16.42 7.34
N LEU A 473 -4.68 -15.34 7.38
CA LEU A 473 -4.83 -14.47 8.54
C LEU A 473 -5.35 -15.25 9.74
N PHE A 474 -6.40 -16.03 9.52
CA PHE A 474 -7.02 -16.83 10.57
C PHE A 474 -6.29 -18.15 10.86
N ARG A 475 -5.65 -18.79 9.88
CA ARG A 475 -5.09 -20.15 9.99
C ARG A 475 -3.61 -20.21 10.42
N GLY A 476 -2.82 -19.15 10.25
CA GLY A 476 -1.37 -19.21 10.55
C GLY A 476 -0.51 -19.57 9.33
N ASN A 477 0.67 -18.97 9.19
CA ASN A 477 1.59 -19.19 8.06
C ASN A 477 2.49 -20.43 8.21
N ALA A 478 2.41 -21.14 9.36
CA ALA A 478 3.28 -22.27 9.68
C ALA A 478 3.15 -23.48 8.73
N VAL A 479 2.16 -23.46 7.83
CA VAL A 479 1.90 -24.50 6.83
C VAL A 479 2.44 -24.12 5.43
N LEU A 480 2.87 -22.87 5.19
CA LEU A 480 3.26 -22.39 3.86
C LEU A 480 4.77 -22.28 3.59
N ASP A 481 5.61 -22.32 4.64
CA ASP A 481 7.06 -22.27 4.46
C ASP A 481 7.62 -23.67 4.31
N GLN A 482 8.26 -23.94 3.16
CA GLN A 482 8.95 -25.20 2.95
C GLN A 482 10.34 -25.14 3.56
N ARG A 483 10.50 -25.72 4.76
CA ARG A 483 11.77 -25.73 5.51
C ARG A 483 12.85 -26.63 4.90
N THR A 484 12.46 -27.59 4.07
CA THR A 484 13.36 -28.51 3.34
C THR A 484 13.05 -28.45 1.84
N PRO A 485 13.42 -27.36 1.15
CA PRO A 485 13.14 -27.21 -0.27
C PRO A 485 14.08 -28.09 -1.10
N THR A 486 13.52 -28.77 -2.10
CA THR A 486 14.29 -29.50 -3.11
C THR A 486 14.26 -28.71 -4.42
N PHE A 487 15.43 -28.50 -5.03
CA PHE A 487 15.59 -27.78 -6.30
C PHE A 487 16.02 -28.77 -7.38
N LYS A 488 15.14 -29.69 -7.76
CA LYS A 488 15.46 -30.76 -8.71
C LYS A 488 15.87 -30.21 -10.07
N ASP A 489 15.12 -29.22 -10.57
CA ASP A 489 15.39 -28.57 -11.85
C ASP A 489 16.24 -27.29 -11.72
N GLY A 490 16.88 -27.06 -10.56
CA GLY A 490 17.62 -25.82 -10.30
C GLY A 490 18.79 -25.58 -11.26
N GLU A 491 19.55 -26.63 -11.58
CA GLU A 491 20.65 -26.56 -12.54
C GLU A 491 20.14 -26.32 -13.97
N LEU A 492 19.10 -27.07 -14.38
CA LEU A 492 18.44 -26.92 -15.68
C LEU A 492 17.97 -25.47 -15.88
N LEU A 493 17.24 -24.91 -14.92
CA LEU A 493 16.74 -23.55 -14.98
C LEU A 493 17.87 -22.52 -15.01
N THR A 494 18.97 -22.75 -14.28
CA THR A 494 20.12 -21.85 -14.29
C THR A 494 20.83 -21.83 -15.63
N VAL A 495 21.07 -23.01 -16.21
CA VAL A 495 21.72 -23.16 -17.53
C VAL A 495 20.84 -22.57 -18.62
N PHE A 496 19.55 -22.93 -18.63
CA PHE A 496 18.59 -22.37 -19.58
C PHE A 496 18.44 -20.86 -19.42
N GLY A 497 18.32 -20.35 -18.19
CA GLY A 497 18.21 -18.93 -17.92
C GLY A 497 19.41 -18.13 -18.42
N ARG A 498 20.64 -18.63 -18.21
CA ARG A 498 21.86 -18.02 -18.74
C ARG A 498 21.88 -18.01 -20.26
N ALA A 499 21.47 -19.11 -20.90
CA ALA A 499 21.40 -19.20 -22.35
C ALA A 499 20.32 -18.26 -22.92
N LEU A 500 19.16 -18.16 -22.28
CA LEU A 500 18.06 -17.28 -22.67
C LEU A 500 18.47 -15.80 -22.60
N VAL A 501 19.13 -15.40 -21.51
CA VAL A 501 19.72 -14.07 -21.36
C VAL A 501 20.71 -13.82 -22.50
N GLY A 502 21.66 -14.73 -22.72
CA GLY A 502 22.65 -14.63 -23.80
C GLY A 502 22.01 -14.45 -25.19
N ALA A 503 20.93 -15.20 -25.46
CA ALA A 503 20.19 -15.10 -26.72
C ALA A 503 19.55 -13.73 -26.94
N GLN A 504 19.00 -13.08 -25.90
CA GLN A 504 18.42 -11.74 -26.03
C GLN A 504 19.49 -10.68 -26.37
N PHE A 505 20.67 -10.78 -25.74
CA PHE A 505 21.78 -9.87 -26.02
C PHE A 505 22.37 -10.09 -27.42
N ALA A 506 22.46 -11.35 -27.87
CA ALA A 506 22.92 -11.67 -29.23
C ALA A 506 21.92 -11.19 -30.31
N ALA A 507 20.62 -11.42 -30.10
CA ALA A 507 19.58 -11.01 -31.03
C ALA A 507 19.54 -9.49 -31.23
N THR A 508 19.76 -8.70 -30.18
CA THR A 508 19.83 -7.24 -30.28
C THR A 508 21.12 -6.79 -30.98
N GLY A 509 22.24 -7.47 -30.73
CA GLY A 509 23.52 -7.18 -31.39
C GLY A 509 23.50 -7.41 -32.90
N ALA A 510 22.65 -8.33 -33.38
CA ALA A 510 22.47 -8.62 -34.80
C ALA A 510 21.55 -7.63 -35.54
N GLN A 511 20.87 -6.72 -34.82
CA GLN A 511 20.01 -5.66 -35.36
C GLN A 511 20.72 -4.30 -35.49
N ARG A 512 22.01 -4.22 -35.13
CA ARG A 512 22.90 -3.08 -35.44
C ARG A 512 23.83 -3.46 -36.59
#